data_AF-A0A4R9F658-F1
#
_entry.id   AF-A0A4R9F658-F1
#
_cell.length_a   1.000
_cell.length_b   1.000
_cell.length_c   1.000
_cell.angle_alpha   90.00
_cell.angle_beta   90.00
_cell.angle_gamma   90.00
#
_symmetry.space_group_name_H-M   'P 1'
#
loop_
_entity.id
_entity.type
_entity.pdbx_description
1 polymer ?
#
loop_
_entity_poly.entity_id
_entity_poly.type
_entity_poly.pdbx_seq_one_letter_code
_entity_poly.pdbx_strand_id
1 'polypeptide(L)'
;MEAEQVIREAVRDGRWYFVLTIPAGWLLAAIPVFHASARLKWQRLRREGTLFAATGALTFIAVYFIPLRQLQISLAALGSTVAAARSARIRHFAYTLPHHDPEWISRDRRERRYNARKLVALNPHEADARRIGHPTNRPSRIPDPRDGGLVDVNRETVYSISHGCEISTEEAESVVQAREKIGRYTSLQEVVTRADLRDLTDVALREHGVIYPDTEDWDAGWRSRFARWSRWHLRREGFR
;
A
#
# COMPACT_ATOMS: atom_id res chain seq x y z
N MET A 1 17.75 14.24 34.25
CA MET A 1 17.62 14.52 32.81
C MET A 1 17.94 13.32 31.94
N GLU A 2 19.01 12.55 32.21
CA GLU A 2 19.40 11.42 31.34
C GLU A 2 18.36 10.30 31.21
N ALA A 3 17.72 9.86 32.30
CA ALA A 3 16.73 8.77 32.24
C ALA A 3 15.51 9.11 31.37
N GLU A 4 15.06 10.36 31.41
CA GLU A 4 13.93 10.83 30.63
C GLU A 4 14.26 10.88 29.14
N GLN A 5 15.50 11.27 28.80
CA GLN A 5 15.98 11.27 27.43
C GLN A 5 16.11 9.86 26.86
N VAL A 6 16.65 8.91 27.65
CA VAL A 6 16.73 7.49 27.28
C VAL A 6 15.34 6.89 27.05
N ILE A 7 14.36 7.22 27.89
CA ILE A 7 12.96 6.76 27.72
C ILE A 7 12.38 7.35 26.43
N ARG A 8 12.56 8.65 26.17
CA ARG A 8 12.06 9.31 24.95
C ARG A 8 12.66 8.69 23.69
N GLU A 9 13.96 8.40 23.68
CA GLU A 9 14.63 7.73 22.55
C GLU A 9 14.15 6.29 22.37
N ALA A 10 13.99 5.53 23.46
CA ALA A 10 13.47 4.17 23.40
C ALA A 10 12.01 4.11 22.89
N VAL A 11 11.19 5.11 23.23
CA VAL A 11 9.82 5.26 22.71
C VAL A 11 9.84 5.60 21.22
N ARG A 12 10.67 6.56 20.82
CA ARG A 12 10.82 7.02 19.43
C ARG A 12 11.28 5.90 18.48
N ASP A 13 12.22 5.07 18.91
CA ASP A 13 12.77 3.97 18.11
C ASP A 13 11.96 2.67 18.20
N GLY A 14 10.89 2.66 19.01
CA GLY A 14 10.08 1.46 19.24
C GLY A 14 10.79 0.39 20.07
N ARG A 15 11.92 0.71 20.73
CA ARG A 15 12.65 -0.24 21.62
C ARG A 15 11.83 -0.60 22.86
N TRP A 16 10.89 0.27 23.26
CA TRP A 16 9.93 0.01 24.34
C TRP A 16 9.13 -1.30 24.17
N TYR A 17 8.96 -1.78 22.92
CA TYR A 17 8.36 -3.09 22.62
C TYR A 17 9.08 -4.22 23.38
N PHE A 18 10.41 -4.20 23.42
CA PHE A 18 11.20 -5.22 24.11
C PHE A 18 11.26 -4.98 25.61
N VAL A 19 11.29 -3.70 26.02
CA VAL A 19 11.28 -3.32 27.44
C VAL A 19 10.00 -3.76 28.14
N LEU A 20 8.86 -3.81 27.45
CA LEU A 20 7.64 -4.38 28.02
C LEU A 20 7.59 -5.91 27.92
N THR A 21 8.06 -6.49 26.81
CA THR A 21 7.86 -7.92 26.52
C THR A 21 8.85 -8.83 27.25
N ILE A 22 10.08 -8.38 27.49
CA ILE A 22 11.13 -9.22 28.11
C ILE A 22 10.93 -9.31 29.64
N PRO A 23 10.78 -8.22 30.40
CA PRO A 23 10.71 -8.29 31.87
C PRO A 23 9.35 -8.77 32.37
N ALA A 24 8.25 -8.35 31.72
CA ALA A 24 6.92 -8.78 32.10
C ALA A 24 6.51 -10.12 31.47
N GLY A 25 7.41 -10.72 30.69
CA GLY A 25 7.13 -11.86 29.84
C GLY A 25 5.99 -11.58 28.85
N TRP A 26 5.35 -12.65 28.39
CA TRP A 26 4.30 -12.55 27.39
C TRP A 26 2.99 -11.88 27.85
N LEU A 27 2.82 -11.55 29.14
CA LEU A 27 1.61 -10.91 29.68
C LEU A 27 1.39 -9.52 29.08
N LEU A 28 2.47 -8.74 28.93
CA LEU A 28 2.39 -7.40 28.34
C LEU A 28 2.65 -7.40 26.84
N ALA A 29 2.89 -8.55 26.21
CA ALA A 29 3.12 -8.65 24.76
C ALA A 29 1.91 -8.15 23.94
N ALA A 30 0.71 -8.19 24.52
CA ALA A 30 -0.49 -7.66 23.86
C ALA A 30 -0.42 -6.14 23.61
N ILE A 31 0.29 -5.38 24.46
CA ILE A 31 0.36 -3.91 24.37
C ILE A 31 1.08 -3.46 23.07
N PRO A 32 2.31 -3.92 22.77
CA PRO A 32 2.94 -3.86 21.45
C PRO A 32 2.02 -4.11 20.26
N VAL A 33 1.23 -5.18 20.34
CA VAL A 33 0.37 -5.65 19.25
C VAL A 33 -0.82 -4.71 19.08
N PHE A 34 -1.46 -4.27 20.17
CA PHE A 34 -2.54 -3.31 20.11
C PHE A 34 -2.08 -1.95 19.61
N HIS A 35 -0.94 -1.45 20.10
CA HIS A 35 -0.34 -0.20 19.59
C HIS A 35 -0.08 -0.29 18.08
N ALA A 36 0.53 -1.39 17.62
CA ALA A 36 0.75 -1.59 16.20
C ALA A 36 -0.56 -1.75 15.41
N SER A 37 -1.60 -2.36 15.98
CA SER A 37 -2.92 -2.47 15.35
C SER A 37 -3.59 -1.10 15.18
N ALA A 38 -3.40 -0.19 16.14
CA ALA A 38 -3.89 1.18 16.07
C ALA A 38 -3.13 1.96 14.98
N ARG A 39 -1.81 1.78 14.93
CA ARG A 39 -0.94 2.47 13.96
C ARG A 39 -1.11 1.96 12.52
N LEU A 40 -1.20 0.65 12.32
CA LEU A 40 -1.34 0.02 11.01
C LEU A 40 -2.80 -0.11 10.54
N LYS A 41 -3.77 0.16 11.43
CA LYS A 41 -5.23 -0.03 11.18
C LYS A 41 -5.60 -1.44 10.70
N TRP A 42 -4.82 -2.45 11.06
CA TRP A 42 -5.05 -3.85 10.68
C TRP A 42 -5.95 -4.57 11.70
N GLN A 43 -7.17 -4.95 11.27
CA GLN A 43 -8.11 -5.70 12.13
C GLN A 43 -7.56 -7.07 12.57
N ARG A 44 -6.76 -7.72 11.72
CA ARG A 44 -6.10 -8.99 12.05
C ARG A 44 -5.21 -8.88 13.28
N LEU A 45 -4.44 -7.78 13.41
CA LEU A 45 -3.59 -7.54 14.59
C LEU A 45 -4.41 -7.34 15.86
N ARG A 46 -5.62 -6.79 15.78
CA ARG A 46 -6.51 -6.69 16.95
C ARG A 46 -6.91 -8.07 17.46
N ARG A 47 -7.32 -8.98 16.56
CA ARG A 47 -7.67 -10.37 16.93
C ARG A 47 -6.47 -11.09 17.53
N GLU A 48 -5.29 -10.95 16.92
CA GLU A 48 -4.05 -11.52 17.45
C GLU A 48 -3.71 -10.95 18.84
N GLY A 49 -3.84 -9.63 19.03
CA GLY A 49 -3.65 -8.98 20.33
C GLY A 49 -4.58 -9.52 21.41
N THR A 50 -5.86 -9.74 21.09
CA THR A 50 -6.83 -10.36 22.00
C THR A 50 -6.43 -11.80 22.35
N LEU A 51 -5.97 -12.59 21.39
CA LEU A 51 -5.49 -13.95 21.64
C LEU A 51 -4.26 -13.94 22.55
N PHE A 52 -3.29 -13.07 22.32
CA PHE A 52 -2.12 -12.93 23.21
C PHE A 52 -2.54 -12.55 24.63
N ALA A 53 -3.45 -11.58 24.78
CA ALA A 53 -3.95 -11.16 26.09
C ALA A 53 -4.69 -12.30 26.82
N ALA A 54 -5.57 -13.01 26.13
CA ALA A 54 -6.34 -14.12 26.69
C ALA A 54 -5.41 -15.26 27.12
N THR A 55 -4.45 -15.64 26.26
CA THR A 55 -3.54 -16.73 26.59
C THR A 55 -2.62 -16.33 27.76
N GLY A 56 -2.12 -15.08 27.76
CA GLY A 56 -1.38 -14.48 28.87
C GLY A 56 -2.09 -14.58 30.21
N ALA A 57 -3.36 -14.17 30.25
CA ALA A 57 -4.20 -14.25 31.44
C ALA A 57 -4.42 -15.71 31.90
N LEU A 58 -4.69 -16.63 30.96
CA LEU A 58 -4.90 -18.05 31.29
C LEU A 58 -3.64 -18.69 31.90
N THR A 59 -2.44 -18.41 31.37
CA THR A 59 -1.23 -18.93 32.00
C THR A 59 -0.95 -18.28 33.34
N PHE A 60 -1.25 -16.99 33.53
CA PHE A 60 -1.13 -16.36 34.85
C PHE A 60 -2.04 -17.03 35.88
N ILE A 61 -3.30 -17.30 35.52
CA ILE A 61 -4.24 -18.06 36.35
C ILE A 61 -3.70 -19.48 36.61
N ALA A 62 -3.24 -20.19 35.58
CA ALA A 62 -2.71 -21.53 35.71
C ALA A 62 -1.49 -21.60 36.63
N VAL A 63 -0.59 -20.60 36.59
CA VAL A 63 0.57 -20.47 37.50
C VAL A 63 0.13 -20.39 38.95
N TYR A 64 -0.98 -19.69 39.21
CA TYR A 64 -1.49 -19.52 40.56
C TYR A 64 -2.19 -20.78 41.12
N PHE A 65 -2.95 -21.49 40.29
CA PHE A 65 -3.83 -22.57 40.75
C PHE A 65 -3.30 -24.00 40.55
N ILE A 66 -2.31 -24.21 39.68
CA ILE A 66 -1.85 -25.55 39.30
C ILE A 66 -0.41 -25.78 39.83
N PRO A 67 -0.13 -26.87 40.56
CA PRO A 67 1.22 -27.12 41.11
C PRO A 67 2.17 -27.78 40.08
N LEU A 68 2.17 -27.33 38.82
CA LEU A 68 3.01 -27.85 37.73
C LEU A 68 4.09 -26.85 37.31
N ARG A 69 4.99 -26.50 38.23
CA ARG A 69 5.97 -25.41 38.05
C ARG A 69 6.85 -25.56 36.81
N GLN A 70 7.35 -26.76 36.52
CA GLN A 70 8.25 -26.97 35.37
C GLN A 70 7.56 -26.78 34.00
N LEU A 71 6.32 -27.26 33.88
CA LEU A 71 5.52 -27.08 32.66
C LEU A 71 5.17 -25.59 32.48
N GLN A 72 4.83 -24.89 33.56
CA GLN A 72 4.52 -23.46 33.54
C GLN A 72 5.72 -22.61 33.09
N ILE A 73 6.91 -22.88 33.62
CA ILE A 73 8.14 -22.17 33.23
C ILE A 73 8.43 -22.42 31.74
N SER A 74 8.29 -23.67 31.28
CA SER A 74 8.52 -24.03 29.87
C SER A 74 7.54 -23.34 28.91
N LEU A 75 6.25 -23.31 29.26
CA LEU A 75 5.21 -22.62 28.48
C LEU A 75 5.41 -21.10 28.48
N ALA A 76 5.78 -20.52 29.62
CA ALA A 76 6.06 -19.08 29.73
C ALA A 76 7.29 -18.67 28.89
N ALA A 77 8.35 -19.49 28.90
CA ALA A 77 9.55 -19.26 28.09
C ALA A 77 9.25 -19.36 26.58
N LEU A 78 8.48 -20.39 26.17
CA LEU A 78 8.05 -20.55 24.78
C LEU A 78 7.17 -19.38 24.32
N GLY A 79 6.17 -19.03 25.13
CA GLY A 79 5.26 -17.91 24.86
C GLY A 79 6.00 -16.58 24.74
N SER A 80 6.97 -16.33 25.62
CA SER A 80 7.80 -15.12 25.58
C SER A 80 8.70 -15.06 24.35
N THR A 81 9.26 -16.19 23.91
CA THR A 81 10.06 -16.28 22.68
C THR A 81 9.23 -15.97 21.44
N VAL A 82 8.04 -16.58 21.33
CA VAL A 82 7.11 -16.32 20.21
C VAL A 82 6.64 -14.85 20.22
N ALA A 83 6.30 -14.32 21.39
CA ALA A 83 5.89 -12.93 21.56
C ALA A 83 6.99 -11.93 21.18
N ALA A 84 8.25 -12.19 21.58
CA ALA A 84 9.39 -11.36 21.24
C ALA A 84 9.68 -11.38 19.73
N ALA A 85 9.71 -12.56 19.11
CA ALA A 85 9.89 -12.70 17.66
C ALA A 85 8.76 -12.01 16.87
N ARG A 86 7.51 -12.15 17.33
CA ARG A 86 6.36 -11.49 16.72
C ARG A 86 6.43 -9.97 16.88
N SER A 87 6.77 -9.49 18.07
CA SER A 87 6.92 -8.07 18.37
C SER A 87 8.05 -7.42 17.58
N ALA A 88 9.16 -8.12 17.35
CA ALA A 88 10.24 -7.64 16.47
C ALA A 88 9.75 -7.43 15.03
N ARG A 89 8.98 -8.39 14.50
CA ARG A 89 8.41 -8.31 13.15
C ARG A 89 7.37 -7.19 13.03
N ILE A 90 6.50 -7.05 14.03
CA ILE A 90 5.48 -6.00 14.09
C ILE A 90 6.12 -4.61 14.25
N ARG A 91 7.15 -4.48 15.10
CA ARG A 91 7.92 -3.24 15.27
C ARG A 91 8.53 -2.80 13.96
N HIS A 92 9.12 -3.73 13.20
CA HIS A 92 9.66 -3.43 11.88
C HIS A 92 8.58 -2.75 11.03
N PHE A 93 7.40 -3.37 10.85
CA PHE A 93 6.32 -2.73 10.09
C PHE A 93 5.81 -1.41 10.69
N ALA A 94 5.67 -1.33 12.02
CA ALA A 94 5.13 -0.14 12.67
C ALA A 94 6.08 1.07 12.62
N TYR A 95 7.40 0.87 12.64
CA TYR A 95 8.39 1.95 12.77
C TYR A 95 9.28 2.15 11.53
N THR A 96 9.43 1.15 10.65
CA THR A 96 10.18 1.33 9.39
C THR A 96 9.30 1.84 8.25
N LEU A 97 7.98 1.67 8.33
CA LEU A 97 7.06 2.46 7.52
C LEU A 97 7.14 3.89 8.07
N PRO A 98 7.71 4.85 7.32
CA PRO A 98 7.99 6.13 7.92
C PRO A 98 6.65 6.81 8.21
N HIS A 99 6.54 7.42 9.39
CA HIS A 99 5.38 8.21 9.78
C HIS A 99 5.46 9.54 9.03
N HIS A 100 5.17 9.48 7.75
CA HIS A 100 5.21 10.62 6.89
C HIS A 100 4.00 11.51 7.17
N ASP A 101 4.23 12.82 7.23
CA ASP A 101 3.18 13.83 7.22
C ASP A 101 2.19 13.53 6.08
N PRO A 102 0.86 13.69 6.28
CA PRO A 102 -0.13 13.66 5.21
C PRO A 102 0.31 14.35 3.90
N GLU A 103 1.04 15.47 4.00
CA GLU A 103 1.58 16.18 2.85
C GLU A 103 2.62 15.35 2.08
N TRP A 104 3.56 14.72 2.79
CA TRP A 104 4.55 13.83 2.17
C TRP A 104 3.85 12.65 1.48
N ILE A 105 2.83 12.05 2.10
CA ILE A 105 2.11 10.90 1.52
C ILE A 105 1.44 11.32 0.21
N SER A 106 0.86 12.51 0.20
CA SER A 106 0.22 13.07 -0.98
C SER A 106 1.23 13.40 -2.08
N ARG A 107 2.43 13.89 -1.72
CA ARG A 107 3.52 14.16 -2.66
C ARG A 107 4.10 12.88 -3.25
N ASP A 108 4.47 11.92 -2.42
CA ASP A 108 5.01 10.62 -2.83
C ASP A 108 4.03 9.87 -3.75
N ARG A 109 2.73 9.88 -3.43
CA ARG A 109 1.70 9.30 -4.31
C ARG A 109 1.63 9.99 -5.68
N ARG A 110 1.63 11.34 -5.71
CA ARG A 110 1.64 12.10 -6.97
C ARG A 110 2.89 11.80 -7.80
N GLU A 111 4.05 11.71 -7.16
CA GLU A 111 5.31 11.38 -7.83
C GLU A 111 5.29 9.95 -8.39
N ARG A 112 4.77 8.98 -7.65
CA ARG A 112 4.59 7.61 -8.15
C ARG A 112 3.64 7.55 -9.34
N ARG A 113 2.49 8.24 -9.28
CA ARG A 113 1.57 8.33 -10.42
C ARG A 113 2.22 8.96 -11.64
N TYR A 114 2.96 10.04 -11.45
CA TYR A 114 3.71 10.69 -12.53
C TYR A 114 4.72 9.73 -13.18
N ASN A 115 5.53 9.05 -12.37
CA ASN A 115 6.53 8.08 -12.84
C ASN A 115 5.88 6.88 -13.52
N ALA A 116 4.78 6.37 -12.97
CA ALA A 116 4.03 5.25 -13.53
C ALA A 116 3.37 5.62 -14.86
N ARG A 117 2.77 6.81 -15.00
CA ARG A 117 2.27 7.33 -16.29
C ARG A 117 3.36 7.48 -17.32
N LYS A 118 4.52 7.98 -16.90
CA LYS A 118 5.69 8.08 -17.77
C LYS A 118 6.12 6.70 -18.25
N LEU A 119 6.10 5.70 -17.38
CA LEU A 119 6.41 4.32 -17.75
C LEU A 119 5.37 3.76 -18.73
N VAL A 120 4.07 3.94 -18.50
CA VAL A 120 3.01 3.53 -19.44
C VAL A 120 3.19 4.21 -20.80
N ALA A 121 3.54 5.50 -20.82
CA ALA A 121 3.71 6.25 -22.06
C ALA A 121 5.01 5.93 -22.81
N LEU A 122 6.08 5.52 -22.12
CA LEU A 122 7.41 5.26 -22.71
C LEU A 122 7.70 3.77 -22.93
N ASN A 123 7.10 2.89 -22.15
CA ASN A 123 7.28 1.43 -22.22
C ASN A 123 6.03 0.70 -21.66
N PRO A 124 4.94 0.62 -22.44
CA PRO A 124 3.69 -0.01 -22.03
C PRO A 124 3.86 -1.47 -21.63
N HIS A 125 4.72 -2.24 -22.33
CA HIS A 125 4.97 -3.64 -22.01
C HIS A 125 5.62 -3.82 -20.63
N GLU A 126 6.57 -2.96 -20.28
CA GLU A 126 7.18 -2.98 -18.95
C GLU A 126 6.20 -2.51 -17.87
N ALA A 127 5.36 -1.53 -18.17
CA ALA A 127 4.29 -1.10 -17.26
C ALA A 127 3.29 -2.22 -16.97
N ASP A 128 2.89 -2.94 -18.02
CA ASP A 128 1.98 -4.10 -17.95
C ASP A 128 2.61 -5.26 -17.16
N ALA A 129 3.88 -5.59 -17.43
CA ALA A 129 4.64 -6.59 -16.68
C ALA A 129 4.75 -6.25 -15.18
N ARG A 130 4.82 -4.96 -14.84
CA ARG A 130 4.81 -4.45 -13.46
C ARG A 130 3.40 -4.29 -12.88
N ARG A 131 2.35 -4.56 -13.67
CA ARG A 131 0.93 -4.42 -13.33
C ARG A 131 0.53 -3.00 -12.93
N ILE A 132 1.13 -2.00 -13.56
CA ILE A 132 0.75 -0.60 -13.36
C ILE A 132 -0.68 -0.38 -13.86
N GLY A 133 -1.54 0.27 -13.09
CA GLY A 133 -2.93 0.50 -13.50
C GLY A 133 -3.85 -0.70 -13.31
N HIS A 134 -3.33 -1.81 -12.79
CA HIS A 134 -4.06 -3.06 -12.57
C HIS A 134 -4.21 -3.32 -11.06
N PRO A 135 -5.11 -2.62 -10.36
CA PRO A 135 -5.34 -2.83 -8.95
C PRO A 135 -5.67 -4.31 -8.73
N THR A 136 -4.82 -5.01 -7.96
CA THR A 136 -5.14 -6.40 -7.63
C THR A 136 -6.49 -6.41 -6.90
N ASN A 137 -7.42 -7.29 -7.29
CA ASN A 137 -8.73 -7.53 -6.65
C ASN A 137 -8.66 -7.91 -5.16
N ARG A 138 -7.52 -7.74 -4.50
CA ARG A 138 -7.41 -7.82 -3.06
C ARG A 138 -8.07 -6.58 -2.47
N PRO A 139 -9.02 -6.74 -1.53
CA PRO A 139 -9.49 -5.66 -0.68
C PRO A 139 -8.37 -5.24 0.29
N SER A 140 -7.28 -4.72 -0.27
CA SER A 140 -6.21 -4.12 0.48
C SER A 140 -6.68 -2.70 0.78
N ARG A 141 -6.94 -2.39 2.05
CA ARG A 141 -7.17 -1.01 2.54
C ARG A 141 -5.98 -0.06 2.31
N ILE A 142 -4.98 -0.51 1.57
CA ILE A 142 -3.76 0.20 1.22
C ILE A 142 -3.72 0.14 -0.32
N PRO A 143 -3.86 1.29 -1.02
CA PRO A 143 -3.65 1.37 -2.48
C PRO A 143 -2.34 0.68 -2.85
N ASP A 144 -2.27 -0.01 -4.00
CA ASP A 144 -1.06 -0.74 -4.39
C ASP A 144 0.13 0.25 -4.34
N PRO A 145 1.14 0.00 -3.49
CA PRO A 145 2.23 0.95 -3.31
C PRO A 145 3.07 1.17 -4.58
N ARG A 146 2.88 0.42 -5.66
CA ARG A 146 3.76 0.44 -6.84
C ARG A 146 3.51 1.57 -7.81
N ASP A 147 2.27 2.00 -8.05
CA ASP A 147 1.93 2.97 -9.09
C ASP A 147 1.24 4.24 -8.60
N GLY A 148 1.05 4.35 -7.28
CA GLY A 148 0.37 5.50 -6.67
C GLY A 148 -1.15 5.46 -6.83
N GLY A 149 -1.73 4.30 -7.18
CA GLY A 149 -3.16 4.09 -7.33
C GLY A 149 -3.69 4.49 -8.70
N LEU A 150 -2.94 4.15 -9.77
CA LEU A 150 -3.45 4.31 -11.12
C LEU A 150 -4.45 3.21 -11.46
N VAL A 151 -5.36 3.49 -12.39
CA VAL A 151 -6.35 2.54 -12.91
C VAL A 151 -6.41 2.61 -14.43
N ASP A 152 -6.23 1.48 -15.11
CA ASP A 152 -6.44 1.36 -16.54
C ASP A 152 -7.93 1.30 -16.87
N VAL A 153 -8.46 2.42 -17.37
CA VAL A 153 -9.90 2.59 -17.61
C VAL A 153 -10.44 1.67 -18.71
N ASN A 154 -9.57 1.18 -19.62
CA ASN A 154 -9.99 0.30 -20.71
C ASN A 154 -10.14 -1.17 -20.29
N ARG A 155 -9.39 -1.61 -19.27
CA ARG A 155 -9.32 -3.04 -18.91
C ARG A 155 -9.98 -3.35 -17.56
N GLU A 156 -10.04 -2.37 -16.67
CA GLU A 156 -10.43 -2.61 -15.29
C GLU A 156 -11.94 -2.72 -15.08
N THR A 157 -12.34 -3.30 -13.93
CA THR A 157 -13.75 -3.49 -13.59
C THR A 157 -14.41 -2.19 -13.10
N VAL A 158 -15.75 -2.15 -13.08
CA VAL A 158 -16.52 -1.05 -12.44
C VAL A 158 -16.02 -0.80 -11.00
N TYR A 159 -15.82 -1.87 -10.23
CA TYR A 159 -15.33 -1.79 -8.85
C TYR A 159 -13.94 -1.12 -8.79
N SER A 160 -13.00 -1.59 -9.62
CA SER A 160 -11.64 -1.05 -9.71
C SER A 160 -11.63 0.44 -10.09
N ILE A 161 -12.47 0.83 -11.06
CA ILE A 161 -12.58 2.21 -11.55
C ILE A 161 -13.18 3.11 -10.47
N SER A 162 -14.31 2.72 -9.86
CA SER A 162 -14.93 3.50 -8.79
C SER A 162 -13.98 3.68 -7.59
N HIS A 163 -13.38 2.60 -7.10
CA HIS A 163 -12.53 2.66 -5.91
C HIS A 163 -11.17 3.31 -6.16
N GLY A 164 -10.56 3.03 -7.32
CA GLY A 164 -9.21 3.51 -7.62
C GLY A 164 -9.20 4.94 -8.17
N CYS A 165 -10.25 5.35 -8.89
CA CYS A 165 -10.41 6.74 -9.33
C CYS A 165 -11.19 7.62 -8.36
N GLU A 166 -11.71 7.06 -7.26
CA GLU A 166 -12.50 7.79 -6.27
C GLU A 166 -13.77 8.45 -6.87
N ILE A 167 -14.43 7.74 -7.79
CA ILE A 167 -15.67 8.18 -8.46
C ILE A 167 -16.86 7.29 -8.07
N SER A 168 -18.09 7.74 -8.35
CA SER A 168 -19.27 6.96 -7.99
C SER A 168 -19.34 5.64 -8.77
N THR A 169 -20.03 4.64 -8.21
CA THR A 169 -20.23 3.36 -8.89
C THR A 169 -21.01 3.57 -10.20
N GLU A 170 -22.02 4.44 -10.17
CA GLU A 170 -22.85 4.79 -11.33
C GLU A 170 -22.01 5.44 -12.45
N GLU A 171 -21.08 6.33 -12.09
CA GLU A 171 -20.15 6.94 -13.04
C GLU A 171 -19.19 5.90 -13.63
N ALA A 172 -18.65 5.00 -12.81
CA ALA A 172 -17.80 3.90 -13.26
C ALA A 172 -18.56 2.92 -14.19
N GLU A 173 -19.84 2.67 -13.93
CA GLU A 173 -20.71 1.90 -14.83
C GLU A 173 -20.88 2.59 -16.18
N SER A 174 -21.15 3.90 -16.19
CA SER A 174 -21.22 4.69 -17.43
C SER A 174 -19.93 4.60 -18.24
N VAL A 175 -18.76 4.64 -17.57
CA VAL A 175 -17.45 4.45 -18.21
C VAL A 175 -17.31 3.06 -18.84
N VAL A 176 -17.69 1.99 -18.14
CA VAL A 176 -17.61 0.65 -18.69
C VAL A 176 -18.61 0.46 -19.85
N GLN A 177 -19.86 0.93 -19.70
CA GLN A 177 -20.86 0.83 -20.76
C GLN A 177 -20.47 1.61 -22.02
N ALA A 178 -19.90 2.81 -21.88
CA ALA A 178 -19.45 3.59 -23.01
C ALA A 178 -18.27 2.91 -23.72
N ARG A 179 -17.34 2.27 -22.99
CA ARG A 179 -16.22 1.53 -23.58
C ARG A 179 -16.70 0.30 -24.35
N GLU A 180 -17.70 -0.41 -23.85
CA GLU A 180 -18.28 -1.58 -24.53
C GLU A 180 -18.91 -1.21 -25.88
N LYS A 181 -19.45 0.01 -26.00
CA LYS A 181 -20.05 0.51 -27.25
C LYS A 181 -19.01 0.95 -28.29
N ILE A 182 -17.90 1.55 -27.85
CA ILE A 182 -16.87 2.11 -28.74
C ILE A 182 -15.64 1.19 -28.89
N GLY A 183 -15.61 0.09 -28.15
CA GLY A 183 -14.49 -0.83 -28.02
C GLY A 183 -13.48 -0.37 -26.97
N ARG A 184 -12.84 0.79 -27.19
CA ARG A 184 -11.82 1.33 -26.28
C ARG A 184 -11.71 2.85 -26.34
N TYR A 185 -11.24 3.44 -25.24
CA TYR A 185 -10.86 4.84 -25.18
C TYR A 185 -9.44 5.06 -25.69
N THR A 186 -9.24 6.17 -26.38
CA THR A 186 -7.92 6.64 -26.84
C THR A 186 -7.30 7.68 -25.91
N SER A 187 -8.12 8.33 -25.08
CA SER A 187 -7.70 9.34 -24.12
C SER A 187 -8.68 9.45 -22.95
N LEU A 188 -8.22 10.00 -21.82
CA LEU A 188 -9.10 10.28 -20.67
C LEU A 188 -10.17 11.33 -21.00
N GLN A 189 -9.87 12.27 -21.91
CA GLN A 189 -10.86 13.26 -22.35
C GLN A 189 -12.02 12.59 -23.07
N GLU A 190 -11.73 11.56 -23.88
CA GLU A 190 -12.78 10.77 -24.54
C GLU A 190 -13.65 10.04 -23.51
N VAL A 191 -13.07 9.53 -22.42
CA VAL A 191 -13.85 8.92 -21.33
C VAL A 191 -14.89 9.90 -20.78
N VAL A 192 -14.46 11.13 -20.44
CA VAL A 192 -15.35 12.16 -19.90
C VAL A 192 -16.49 12.49 -20.87
N THR A 193 -16.17 12.67 -22.15
CA THR A 193 -17.17 13.01 -23.17
C THR A 193 -18.15 11.86 -23.46
N ARG A 194 -17.67 10.60 -23.47
CA ARG A 194 -18.51 9.45 -23.85
C ARG A 194 -19.32 8.88 -22.68
N ALA A 195 -18.79 8.96 -21.47
CA ALA A 195 -19.45 8.49 -20.27
C ALA A 195 -20.28 9.58 -19.57
N ASP A 196 -20.36 10.78 -20.16
CA ASP A 196 -21.14 11.93 -19.66
C ASP A 196 -20.83 12.24 -18.18
N LEU A 197 -19.54 12.32 -17.87
CA LEU A 197 -19.06 12.52 -16.50
C LEU A 197 -19.15 13.98 -16.07
N ARG A 198 -19.42 14.22 -14.79
CA ARG A 198 -19.47 15.56 -14.18
C ARG A 198 -18.07 16.18 -14.07
N ASP A 199 -17.99 17.51 -14.02
CA ASP A 199 -16.70 18.25 -13.98
C ASP A 199 -15.77 17.86 -12.81
N LEU A 200 -16.32 17.56 -11.62
CA LEU A 200 -15.49 17.12 -10.48
C LEU A 200 -14.90 15.71 -10.69
N THR A 201 -15.61 14.89 -11.46
CA THR A 201 -15.23 13.51 -11.82
C THR A 201 -14.10 13.50 -12.85
N ASP A 202 -14.03 14.53 -13.72
CA ASP A 202 -12.90 14.73 -14.65
C ASP A 202 -11.58 14.90 -13.88
N VAL A 203 -11.56 15.67 -12.79
CA VAL A 203 -10.33 15.88 -12.00
C VAL A 203 -9.86 14.57 -11.37
N ALA A 204 -10.77 13.82 -10.76
CA ALA A 204 -10.48 12.52 -10.14
C ALA A 204 -9.99 11.50 -11.19
N LEU A 205 -10.67 11.41 -12.32
CA LEU A 205 -10.29 10.53 -13.42
C LEU A 205 -8.94 10.94 -14.05
N ARG A 206 -8.65 12.23 -14.19
CA ARG A 206 -7.34 12.72 -14.65
C ARG A 206 -6.25 12.52 -13.62
N GLU A 207 -6.57 12.40 -12.34
CA GLU A 207 -5.57 12.16 -11.31
C GLU A 207 -5.23 10.66 -11.20
N HIS A 208 -6.19 9.77 -11.42
CA HIS A 208 -6.04 8.33 -11.17
C HIS A 208 -6.13 7.44 -12.41
N GLY A 209 -6.80 7.89 -13.46
CA GLY A 209 -6.92 7.15 -14.72
C GLY A 209 -5.60 7.11 -15.50
N VAL A 210 -5.42 6.01 -16.24
CA VAL A 210 -4.43 5.86 -17.29
C VAL A 210 -5.03 5.10 -18.47
N ILE A 211 -4.60 5.41 -19.68
CA ILE A 211 -4.96 4.68 -20.89
C ILE A 211 -3.71 4.02 -21.43
N TYR A 212 -3.71 2.69 -21.51
CA TYR A 212 -2.64 1.97 -22.18
C TYR A 212 -2.75 2.19 -23.70
N PRO A 213 -1.65 2.58 -24.38
CA PRO A 213 -1.63 2.57 -25.83
C PRO A 213 -1.76 1.13 -26.32
N ASP A 214 -2.39 0.96 -27.48
CA ASP A 214 -2.51 -0.35 -28.09
C ASP A 214 -1.12 -0.92 -28.38
N THR A 215 -0.88 -2.16 -27.95
CA THR A 215 0.44 -2.79 -28.06
C THR A 215 0.80 -3.09 -29.52
N GLU A 216 -0.19 -3.30 -30.40
CA GLU A 216 0.05 -3.47 -31.84
C GLU A 216 0.50 -2.15 -32.52
N ASP A 217 -0.09 -1.01 -32.14
CA ASP A 217 0.30 0.31 -32.63
C ASP A 217 1.61 0.83 -32.00
N TRP A 218 1.94 0.35 -30.79
CA TRP A 218 3.12 0.76 -30.06
C TRP A 218 4.41 0.43 -30.82
N ASP A 219 4.54 -0.79 -31.34
CA ASP A 219 5.74 -1.24 -32.06
C ASP A 219 5.98 -0.46 -33.36
N ALA A 220 4.91 -0.06 -34.05
CA ALA A 220 4.97 0.78 -35.24
C ALA A 220 5.32 2.24 -34.91
N GLY A 221 4.70 2.80 -33.85
CA GLY A 221 4.86 4.19 -33.45
C GLY A 221 6.16 4.50 -32.70
N TRP A 222 6.67 3.56 -31.90
CA TRP A 222 7.90 3.71 -31.11
C TRP A 222 9.08 4.03 -32.01
N ARG A 223 9.26 3.31 -33.13
CA ARG A 223 10.41 3.47 -34.03
C ARG A 223 10.51 4.89 -34.56
N SER A 224 9.35 5.48 -34.90
CA SER A 224 9.28 6.86 -35.39
C SER A 224 9.52 7.91 -34.28
N ARG A 225 9.07 7.65 -33.05
CA ARG A 225 9.17 8.56 -31.91
C ARG A 225 10.57 8.54 -31.29
N PHE A 226 11.16 7.36 -31.11
CA PHE A 226 12.54 7.20 -30.68
C PHE A 226 13.52 7.79 -31.70
N ALA A 227 13.30 7.60 -33.00
CA ALA A 227 14.11 8.24 -34.04
C ALA A 227 14.00 9.78 -34.00
N ARG A 228 12.85 10.34 -33.63
CA ARG A 228 12.70 11.80 -33.43
C ARG A 228 13.40 12.28 -32.16
N TRP A 229 13.22 11.57 -31.05
CA TRP A 229 13.81 11.90 -29.76
C TRP A 229 15.34 11.79 -29.78
N SER A 230 15.89 10.72 -30.35
CA SER A 230 17.35 10.53 -30.53
C SER A 230 17.95 11.62 -31.43
N ARG A 231 17.31 11.96 -32.56
CA ARG A 231 17.76 13.09 -33.42
C ARG A 231 17.69 14.45 -32.75
N TRP A 232 16.83 14.62 -31.74
CA TRP A 232 16.77 15.83 -30.95
C TRP A 232 17.88 15.87 -29.89
N HIS A 233 18.12 14.77 -29.20
CA HIS A 233 19.21 14.67 -28.20
C HIS A 233 20.61 14.74 -28.83
N LEU A 234 20.86 14.02 -29.93
CA LEU A 234 22.13 14.08 -30.64
C LEU A 234 22.46 15.48 -31.17
N ARG A 235 21.44 16.24 -31.59
CA ARG A 235 21.61 17.66 -31.98
C ARG A 235 21.89 18.58 -30.80
N ARG A 236 21.40 18.25 -29.60
CA ARG A 236 21.55 19.07 -28.41
C ARG A 236 22.87 18.84 -27.68
N GLU A 237 23.45 17.66 -27.82
CA GLU A 237 24.73 17.28 -27.18
C GLU A 237 25.96 17.49 -28.07
N GLY A 238 25.81 18.07 -29.27
CA GLY A 238 26.95 18.50 -30.09
C GLY A 238 27.78 17.36 -30.70
N PHE A 239 27.32 16.11 -30.63
CA PHE A 239 27.93 14.99 -31.33
C PHE A 239 27.60 15.08 -32.82
N ARG A 240 28.59 15.50 -33.62
CA ARG A 240 28.61 15.31 -35.08
C ARG A 240 29.20 13.95 -35.41
#